data_AF-A0A3C0WZC3-F1
#
_entry.id   AF-A0A3C0WZC3-F1
#
_cell.length_a   1.000
_cell.length_b   1.000
_cell.length_c   1.000
_cell.angle_alpha   90.00
_cell.angle_beta   90.00
_cell.angle_gamma   90.00
#
_symmetry.space_group_name_H-M   'P 1'
#
loop_
_entity.id
_entity.type
_entity.pdbx_description
1 polymer ?
#
loop_
_entity_poly.entity_id
_entity_poly.type
_entity_poly.pdbx_seq_one_letter_code
_entity_poly.pdbx_strand_id
1 'polypeptide(L)'
;PGVDMSTGSLGQGISAAVGMALSAKHFGDSYRVYAVLGDGEIEEGQVWEAAMFAGNKGLSNLTAFIDYNNLQIDGTIEEVNSAAPIDKKFEAFGWHTITINGNDF
;
A
#
# COMPACT_ATOMS: atom_id res chain seq x y z
N PRO A 1 2.19 -16.75 -17.64
CA PRO A 1 1.17 -16.40 -16.61
C PRO A 1 1.87 -15.74 -15.42
N GLY A 2 1.41 -14.56 -14.96
CA GLY A 2 2.11 -13.75 -13.95
C GLY A 2 1.29 -12.58 -13.41
N VAL A 3 -0.05 -12.68 -13.48
CA VAL A 3 -0.98 -11.70 -12.91
C VAL A 3 -1.68 -12.39 -11.75
N ASP A 4 -1.45 -11.89 -10.52
CA ASP A 4 -1.98 -12.50 -9.30
C ASP A 4 -3.38 -11.97 -8.92
N MET A 5 -3.74 -10.77 -9.40
CA MET A 5 -5.02 -10.12 -9.12
C MET A 5 -5.43 -9.21 -10.27
N SER A 6 -6.71 -9.25 -10.65
CA SER A 6 -7.29 -8.22 -11.52
C SER A 6 -7.52 -6.94 -10.73
N THR A 7 -6.79 -5.89 -11.06
CA THR A 7 -6.93 -4.55 -10.45
C THR A 7 -7.58 -3.58 -11.44
N GLY A 8 -7.66 -2.30 -11.09
CA GLY A 8 -8.22 -1.22 -11.92
C GLY A 8 -9.22 -0.37 -11.15
N SER A 9 -9.92 -0.96 -10.19
CA SER A 9 -10.57 -0.21 -9.11
C SER A 9 -9.52 0.11 -8.06
N LEU A 10 -9.21 1.39 -7.89
CA LEU A 10 -8.21 1.87 -6.93
C LEU A 10 -8.55 1.41 -5.50
N GLY A 11 -7.51 1.20 -4.69
CA GLY A 11 -7.61 0.80 -3.28
C GLY A 11 -7.85 -0.69 -3.06
N GLN A 12 -8.35 -1.44 -4.06
CA GLN A 12 -8.65 -2.86 -3.89
C GLN A 12 -7.42 -3.78 -3.89
N GLY A 13 -6.37 -3.39 -4.63
CA GLY A 13 -5.16 -4.18 -4.79
C GLY A 13 -4.47 -4.47 -3.45
N ILE A 14 -4.37 -3.46 -2.57
CA ILE A 14 -3.73 -3.63 -1.26
C ILE A 14 -4.53 -4.55 -0.34
N SER A 15 -5.87 -4.54 -0.38
CA SER A 15 -6.67 -5.49 0.41
C SER A 15 -6.45 -6.93 -0.03
N ALA A 16 -6.34 -7.18 -1.34
CA ALA A 16 -5.98 -8.50 -1.86
C ALA A 16 -4.57 -8.91 -1.42
N ALA A 17 -3.59 -8.00 -1.50
CA ALA A 17 -2.22 -8.23 -1.05
C ALA A 17 -2.14 -8.55 0.45
N VAL A 18 -2.94 -7.87 1.28
CA VAL A 18 -3.07 -8.19 2.71
C VAL A 18 -3.60 -9.61 2.92
N GLY A 19 -4.62 -10.03 2.16
CA GLY A 19 -5.13 -11.41 2.20
C GLY A 19 -4.07 -12.45 1.81
N MET A 20 -3.31 -12.19 0.74
CA MET A 20 -2.21 -13.04 0.30
C MET A 20 -1.11 -13.15 1.38
N ALA A 21 -0.70 -12.03 1.97
CA ALA A 21 0.33 -12.00 3.01
C ALA A 21 -0.13 -12.71 4.29
N LEU A 22 -1.40 -12.53 4.67
CA LEU A 22 -2.02 -13.23 5.79
C LEU A 22 -2.03 -14.75 5.55
N SER A 23 -2.40 -15.18 4.34
CA SER A 23 -2.41 -16.59 3.95
C SER A 23 -1.00 -17.20 4.08
N ALA A 24 0.00 -16.56 3.49
CA ALA A 24 1.39 -17.03 3.56
C ALA A 24 1.86 -17.21 5.01
N LYS A 25 1.58 -16.22 5.87
CA LYS A 25 1.92 -16.26 7.29
C LYS A 25 1.16 -17.38 8.03
N HIS A 26 -0.11 -17.60 7.68
CA HIS A 26 -0.94 -18.63 8.32
C HIS A 26 -0.47 -20.04 7.97
N PHE A 27 -0.09 -20.28 6.72
CA PHE A 27 0.36 -21.59 6.25
C PHE A 27 1.87 -21.83 6.40
N GLY A 28 2.63 -20.82 6.83
CA GLY A 28 4.08 -20.92 7.00
C GLY A 28 4.85 -20.88 5.67
N ASP A 29 4.25 -20.30 4.63
CA ASP A 29 4.91 -20.11 3.35
C ASP A 29 6.01 -19.06 3.46
N SER A 30 7.07 -19.22 2.65
CA SER A 30 8.26 -18.36 2.68
C SER A 30 8.21 -17.16 1.73
N TYR A 31 7.16 -17.07 0.89
CA TYR A 31 7.06 -15.98 -0.08
C TYR A 31 6.67 -14.66 0.58
N ARG A 32 7.00 -13.58 -0.12
CA ARG A 32 6.71 -12.22 0.29
C ARG A 32 5.78 -11.57 -0.72
N VAL A 33 4.85 -10.76 -0.23
CA VAL A 33 3.87 -10.05 -1.05
C VAL A 33 4.29 -8.60 -1.20
N TYR A 34 4.22 -8.11 -2.43
CA TYR A 34 4.50 -6.73 -2.78
C TYR A 34 3.27 -6.11 -3.43
N ALA A 35 2.93 -4.90 -3.01
CA ALA A 35 1.88 -4.08 -3.61
C ALA A 35 2.47 -2.72 -4.00
N VAL A 36 2.05 -2.20 -5.15
CA VAL A 36 2.40 -0.83 -5.59
C VAL A 36 1.10 -0.06 -5.65
N LEU A 37 1.09 1.12 -5.03
CA LEU A 37 -0.06 2.01 -4.94
C LEU A 37 0.32 3.39 -5.47
N GLY A 38 -0.63 4.10 -6.05
CA GLY A 38 -0.48 5.53 -6.34
C GLY A 38 -0.74 6.40 -5.11
N ASP A 39 -0.20 7.61 -5.09
CA ASP A 39 -0.49 8.62 -4.07
C ASP A 39 -1.91 9.20 -4.13
N GLY A 40 -2.52 9.27 -5.32
CA GLY A 40 -3.97 9.53 -5.45
C GLY A 40 -4.83 8.32 -5.06
N GLU A 41 -4.33 7.09 -5.24
CA GLU A 41 -5.05 5.87 -4.86
C GLU A 41 -5.24 5.75 -3.35
N ILE A 42 -4.26 6.19 -2.56
CA ILE A 42 -4.34 6.12 -1.09
C ILE A 42 -5.34 7.12 -0.47
N GLU A 43 -6.06 7.89 -1.27
CA GLU A 43 -7.22 8.64 -0.80
C GLU A 43 -8.42 7.72 -0.54
N GLU A 44 -8.47 6.53 -1.17
CA GLU A 44 -9.52 5.55 -0.95
C GLU A 44 -9.48 5.00 0.48
N GLY A 45 -10.63 5.04 1.17
CA GLY A 45 -10.79 4.57 2.55
C GLY A 45 -10.32 3.11 2.75
N GLN A 46 -10.53 2.28 1.72
CA GLN A 46 -10.16 0.87 1.72
C GLN A 46 -8.65 0.65 1.89
N VAL A 47 -7.79 1.59 1.44
CA VAL A 47 -6.34 1.51 1.67
C VAL A 47 -6.03 1.57 3.16
N TRP A 48 -6.71 2.47 3.88
CA TRP A 48 -6.49 2.66 5.32
C TRP A 48 -7.05 1.51 6.14
N GLU A 49 -8.16 0.90 5.73
CA GLU A 49 -8.67 -0.34 6.32
C GLU A 49 -7.64 -1.48 6.19
N ALA A 50 -7.06 -1.63 4.99
CA ALA A 50 -6.04 -2.64 4.72
C ALA A 50 -4.76 -2.37 5.51
N ALA A 51 -4.28 -1.13 5.56
CA ALA A 51 -3.10 -0.72 6.32
C ALA A 51 -3.28 -1.00 7.82
N MET A 52 -4.42 -0.58 8.39
CA MET A 52 -4.77 -0.83 9.79
C MET A 52 -4.78 -2.33 10.12
N PHE A 53 -5.40 -3.14 9.26
CA PHE A 53 -5.47 -4.58 9.47
C PHE A 53 -4.09 -5.24 9.39
N ALA A 54 -3.28 -4.88 8.39
CA ALA A 54 -1.95 -5.44 8.17
C ALA A 54 -1.01 -5.20 9.36
N GLY A 55 -1.01 -3.96 9.89
CA GLY A 55 -0.23 -3.62 11.08
C GLY A 55 -0.68 -4.40 12.31
N ASN A 56 -1.99 -4.45 12.57
CA ASN A 56 -2.56 -5.21 13.70
C ASN A 56 -2.29 -6.73 13.61
N LYS A 57 -2.11 -7.29 12.40
CA LYS A 57 -1.74 -8.69 12.20
C LYS A 57 -0.23 -8.92 12.12
N GLY A 58 0.58 -7.86 12.18
CA GLY A 58 2.03 -7.92 12.08
C GLY A 58 2.50 -8.64 10.81
N LEU A 59 1.95 -8.25 9.65
CA LEU A 59 2.26 -8.86 8.36
C LEU A 59 3.62 -8.38 7.82
N SER A 60 4.72 -8.79 8.45
CA SER A 60 6.09 -8.42 8.04
C SER A 60 6.51 -8.95 6.66
N ASN A 61 5.75 -9.92 6.13
CA ASN A 61 5.91 -10.47 4.79
C ASN A 61 5.12 -9.68 3.71
N LEU A 62 4.58 -8.52 4.04
CA LEU A 62 3.98 -7.58 3.09
C LEU A 62 4.85 -6.32 2.96
N THR A 63 4.99 -5.79 1.76
CA THR A 63 5.47 -4.42 1.53
C THR A 63 4.63 -3.71 0.50
N ALA A 64 4.21 -2.51 0.89
CA ALA A 64 3.54 -1.57 0.02
C ALA A 64 4.55 -0.50 -0.41
N PHE A 65 4.65 -0.27 -1.72
CA PHE A 65 5.30 0.89 -2.29
C PHE A 65 4.24 1.93 -2.59
N ILE A 66 4.44 3.15 -2.12
CA ILE A 66 3.63 4.29 -2.54
C ILE A 66 4.44 5.03 -3.59
N ASP A 67 3.96 5.04 -4.83
CA ASP A 67 4.48 5.89 -5.89
C ASP A 67 4.01 7.33 -5.62
N TYR A 68 4.87 8.10 -4.97
CA TYR A 68 4.62 9.49 -4.65
C TYR A 68 5.17 10.39 -5.76
N ASN A 69 4.35 10.59 -6.80
CA ASN A 69 4.69 11.39 -7.98
C ASN A 69 4.01 12.78 -8.00
N ASN A 70 3.21 13.07 -6.97
CA ASN A 70 2.51 14.33 -6.71
C ASN A 70 1.41 14.70 -7.70
N LEU A 71 0.89 13.74 -8.50
CA LEU A 71 -0.13 14.00 -9.51
C LEU A 71 -1.26 12.98 -9.47
N GLN A 72 -2.47 13.49 -9.71
CA GLN A 72 -3.65 12.69 -10.03
C GLN A 72 -4.41 13.30 -11.22
N ILE A 73 -5.56 12.73 -11.58
CA ILE A 73 -6.27 13.08 -12.83
C ILE A 73 -6.61 14.58 -12.90
N ASP A 74 -7.11 15.15 -11.81
CA ASP A 74 -7.63 16.54 -11.80
C ASP A 74 -6.61 17.58 -11.31
N GLY A 75 -5.37 17.19 -11.00
CA GLY A 75 -4.34 18.11 -10.54
C GLY A 75 -3.30 17.46 -9.62
N THR A 76 -2.58 18.30 -8.87
CA THR A 76 -1.65 17.79 -7.86
C THR A 76 -2.40 17.21 -6.66
N ILE A 77 -1.71 16.36 -5.89
CA ILE A 77 -2.24 15.79 -4.64
C ILE A 77 -2.62 16.91 -3.65
N GLU A 78 -1.86 18.00 -3.63
CA GLU A 78 -2.07 19.15 -2.74
C GLU A 78 -3.30 19.98 -3.10
N GLU A 79 -3.59 20.13 -4.39
CA GLU A 79 -4.74 20.90 -4.89
C GLU A 79 -6.07 20.14 -4.75
N VAL A 80 -6.03 18.83 -4.94
CA VAL A 80 -7.23 17.99 -4.97
C VAL A 80 -7.55 17.45 -3.57
N ASN A 81 -6.71 16.58 -2.99
CA ASN A 81 -6.97 15.98 -1.67
C ASN A 81 -5.74 15.25 -1.07
N SER A 82 -4.88 15.98 -0.36
CA SER A 82 -3.60 15.40 0.06
C SER A 82 -3.71 14.36 1.19
N ALA A 83 -3.13 13.18 0.94
CA ALA A 83 -2.89 12.18 1.96
C ALA A 83 -1.66 12.46 2.86
N ALA A 84 -0.91 13.56 2.65
CA ALA A 84 0.25 13.89 3.46
C ALA A 84 -0.12 14.20 4.94
N PRO A 85 0.81 13.97 5.89
CA PRO A 85 2.07 13.21 5.76
C PRO A 85 1.82 11.69 5.66
N ILE A 86 2.25 11.08 4.55
CA ILE A 86 1.95 9.67 4.22
C ILE A 86 2.67 8.73 5.18
N ASP A 87 3.96 8.94 5.42
CA ASP A 87 4.78 8.16 6.34
C ASP A 87 4.15 8.10 7.73
N LYS A 88 3.73 9.24 8.28
CA LYS A 88 3.13 9.30 9.62
C LYS A 88 1.79 8.58 9.72
N LYS A 89 0.98 8.59 8.65
CA LYS A 89 -0.27 7.84 8.63
C LYS A 89 -0.02 6.32 8.64
N PHE A 90 0.91 5.83 7.83
CA PHE A 90 1.28 4.41 7.86
C PHE A 90 1.95 4.01 9.19
N GLU A 91 2.85 4.83 9.73
CA GLU A 91 3.45 4.64 11.07
C GLU A 91 2.37 4.51 12.16
N ALA A 92 1.34 5.36 12.13
CA ALA A 92 0.23 5.30 13.08
C ALA A 92 -0.59 4.00 12.97
N PHE A 93 -0.60 3.36 11.80
CA PHE A 93 -1.17 2.02 11.59
C PHE A 93 -0.19 0.88 11.88
N GLY A 94 0.99 1.17 12.44
CA GLY A 94 1.97 0.16 12.86
C GLY A 94 2.91 -0.34 11.77
N TRP A 95 3.03 0.40 10.65
CA TRP A 95 3.97 0.06 9.58
C TRP A 95 5.38 0.61 9.86
N HIS A 96 6.37 -0.11 9.36
CA HIS A 96 7.72 0.43 9.20
C HIS A 96 7.79 1.21 7.88
N THR A 97 8.15 2.48 7.94
CA THR A 97 8.18 3.41 6.81
C THR A 97 9.62 3.74 6.42
N ILE A 98 9.87 3.79 5.11
CA ILE A 98 11.16 4.20 4.54
C ILE A 98 10.84 5.13 3.38
N THR A 99 11.41 6.34 3.42
CA THR A 99 11.34 7.28 2.29
C THR A 99 12.61 7.17 1.46
N ILE A 100 12.48 7.01 0.15
CA ILE A 100 13.59 6.84 -0.79
C ILE A 100 13.41 7.75 -1.99
N ASN A 101 14.49 7.98 -2.74
CA ASN A 101 14.40 8.45 -4.11
C ASN A 101 14.03 7.25 -5.01
N GLY A 102 12.82 7.23 -5.55
CA GLY A 102 12.33 6.12 -6.39
C GLY A 102 13.10 5.91 -7.69
N ASN A 103 14.02 6.83 -8.05
CA ASN A 103 14.86 6.76 -9.24
C ASN A 103 16.35 6.50 -8.93
N ASP A 104 16.70 6.16 -7.69
CA ASP A 104 18.06 5.81 -7.26
C ASP A 104 18.19 4.28 -7.11
N PHE A 105 19.06 3.64 -7.90
CA PHE A 105 19.13 2.17 -8.11
C PHE A 105 20.34 1.51 -7.45
#